data_AF-Q5W2Z1-F1
#
_entry.id   AF-Q5W2Z1-F1
#
_cell.length_a   1.000
_cell.length_b   1.000
_cell.length_c   1.000
_cell.angle_alpha   90.00
_cell.angle_beta   90.00
_cell.angle_gamma   90.00
#
_symmetry.space_group_name_H-M   'P 1'
#
loop_
_entity.id
_entity.type
_entity.pdbx_description
1 polymer ?
#
loop_
_entity_poly.entity_id
_entity_poly.type
_entity_poly.pdbx_seq_one_letter_code
_entity_poly.pdbx_strand_id
1 'polypeptide(L)'
;MSQNLNPGDVGKKIADLFENPEKYHHPIKWYVNVTKVGKYKYSLGYCVYGKGTAFVAADGLTPLVVADVIVVGNDCSDAKWCINLACPLNRTNIEYLRKYGIRNKEDLQKFYEKIKEVEKKLDEIGLGFEKAKPGINLFKKPIIRIEKKR
;
A
#
# COMPACT_ATOMS: atom_id res chain seq x y z
N MET A 1 18.81 -13.21 6.54
CA MET A 1 20.04 -12.69 7.16
C MET A 1 19.79 -11.24 7.55
N SER A 2 19.43 -11.00 8.81
CA SER A 2 19.31 -9.64 9.35
C SER A 2 20.71 -9.15 9.69
N GLN A 3 21.23 -8.18 8.94
CA GLN A 3 22.46 -7.50 9.35
C GLN A 3 22.12 -6.66 10.58
N ASN A 4 22.68 -7.05 11.73
CA ASN A 4 22.61 -6.23 12.94
C ASN A 4 23.33 -4.91 12.65
N LEU A 5 22.58 -3.82 12.58
CA LEU A 5 23.13 -2.47 12.43
C LEU A 5 23.87 -2.09 13.71
N ASN A 6 25.11 -1.59 13.57
CA ASN A 6 25.85 -1.04 14.70
C ASN A 6 25.07 0.16 15.28
N PRO A 7 24.99 0.32 16.62
CA PRO A 7 24.25 1.42 17.24
C PRO A 7 24.67 2.82 16.75
N GLY A 8 25.97 2.99 16.44
CA GLY A 8 26.51 4.24 15.87
C GLY A 8 26.01 4.55 14.46
N ASP A 9 25.65 3.53 13.67
CA ASP A 9 25.12 3.70 12.32
C ASP A 9 23.63 4.03 12.31
N VAL A 10 22.89 3.60 13.35
CA VAL A 10 21.49 3.94 13.52
C VAL A 10 21.33 5.41 13.86
N GLY A 11 22.13 5.93 14.80
CA GLY A 11 22.11 7.36 15.16
C GLY A 11 22.40 8.28 13.97
N LYS A 12 23.39 7.92 13.14
CA LYS A 12 23.71 8.67 11.91
C LYS A 12 22.57 8.64 10.89
N LYS A 13 21.93 7.49 10.68
CA LYS A 13 20.80 7.37 9.74
C LYS A 13 19.56 8.13 10.22
N ILE A 14 19.33 8.22 11.53
CA ILE A 14 18.25 9.02 12.08
C ILE A 14 18.52 10.51 11.89
N ALA A 15 19.75 10.97 12.17
CA ALA A 15 20.13 12.36 11.88
C ALA A 15 19.96 12.70 10.39
N ASP A 16 20.47 11.83 9.51
CA ASP A 16 20.34 11.99 8.05
C ASP A 16 18.88 11.97 7.57
N LEU A 17 17.99 11.21 8.22
CA LEU A 17 16.56 11.22 7.94
C LEU A 17 15.93 12.59 8.22
N PHE A 18 16.33 13.26 9.30
CA PHE A 18 15.80 14.59 9.62
C PHE A 18 16.40 15.69 8.75
N GLU A 19 17.66 15.56 8.35
CA GLU A 19 18.35 16.53 7.49
C GLU A 19 17.97 16.39 6.01
N ASN A 20 17.76 15.16 5.53
CA ASN A 20 17.51 14.81 4.12
C ASN A 20 16.28 13.87 3.99
N PRO A 21 15.08 14.30 4.42
CA PRO A 21 13.90 13.43 4.49
C PRO A 21 13.49 12.84 3.13
N GLU A 22 13.71 13.53 2.03
CA GLU A 22 13.39 13.09 0.66
C GLU A 22 14.12 11.81 0.24
N LYS A 23 15.25 11.51 0.88
CA LYS A 23 16.02 10.27 0.64
C LYS A 23 15.31 9.03 1.19
N TYR A 24 14.48 9.21 2.21
CA TYR A 24 13.88 8.14 2.99
C TYR A 24 12.37 8.05 2.85
N HIS A 25 11.72 9.17 2.55
CA HIS A 25 10.29 9.28 2.34
C HIS A 25 9.92 8.84 0.92
N HIS A 26 9.15 7.77 0.85
CA HIS A 26 8.65 7.23 -0.41
C HIS A 26 7.14 7.39 -0.49
N PRO A 27 6.62 8.16 -1.47
CA PRO A 27 5.20 8.45 -1.55
C PRO A 27 4.30 7.24 -1.73
N ILE A 28 3.13 7.32 -1.11
CA ILE A 28 1.98 6.47 -1.37
C ILE A 28 0.99 7.24 -2.24
N LYS A 29 0.79 6.74 -3.46
CA LYS A 29 -0.23 7.30 -4.37
C LYS A 29 -1.57 6.69 -4.03
N TRP A 30 -2.52 7.51 -3.57
CA TRP A 30 -3.84 7.04 -3.18
C TRP A 30 -4.84 7.16 -4.31
N TYR A 31 -5.63 6.10 -4.47
CA TYR A 31 -6.76 6.00 -5.38
C TYR A 31 -8.01 5.84 -4.53
N VAL A 32 -8.66 6.97 -4.23
CA VAL A 32 -9.74 7.03 -3.25
C VAL A 32 -11.06 6.66 -3.90
N ASN A 33 -11.81 5.75 -3.26
CA ASN A 33 -13.07 5.20 -3.75
C ASN A 33 -12.96 4.47 -5.11
N VAL A 34 -11.80 3.87 -5.39
CA VAL A 34 -11.52 3.23 -6.68
C VAL A 34 -12.35 1.97 -6.93
N THR A 35 -12.70 1.22 -5.88
CA THR A 35 -13.49 0.00 -6.01
C THR A 35 -14.66 -0.02 -5.03
N LYS A 36 -15.71 -0.76 -5.37
CA LYS A 36 -16.90 -0.97 -4.52
C LYS A 36 -17.19 -2.45 -4.42
N VAL A 37 -17.33 -2.95 -3.18
CA VAL A 37 -17.72 -4.33 -2.88
C VAL A 37 -19.01 -4.31 -2.07
N GLY A 38 -20.10 -4.80 -2.67
CA GLY A 38 -21.44 -4.65 -2.06
C GLY A 38 -21.78 -3.18 -1.82
N LYS A 39 -21.99 -2.77 -0.55
CA LYS A 39 -22.28 -1.38 -0.18
C LYS A 39 -21.03 -0.53 0.14
N TYR A 40 -19.87 -1.14 0.31
CA TYR A 40 -18.66 -0.46 0.79
C TYR A 40 -17.76 -0.02 -0.37
N LYS A 41 -17.18 1.18 -0.25
CA LYS A 41 -16.16 1.68 -1.17
C LYS A 41 -14.79 1.47 -0.54
N TYR A 42 -13.80 1.19 -1.37
CA TYR A 42 -12.43 1.00 -0.93
C TYR A 42 -11.49 1.87 -1.77
N SER A 43 -10.44 2.30 -1.10
CA SER A 43 -9.33 3.07 -1.62
C SER A 43 -8.09 2.20 -1.64
N LEU A 44 -7.23 2.40 -2.65
CA LEU A 44 -5.96 1.68 -2.76
C LEU A 44 -4.79 2.66 -2.63
N GLY A 45 -3.77 2.27 -1.87
CA GLY A 45 -2.53 3.01 -1.72
C GLY A 45 -1.41 2.26 -2.45
N TYR A 46 -0.87 2.86 -3.51
CA TYR A 46 0.24 2.32 -4.28
C TYR A 46 1.56 2.88 -3.75
N CYS A 47 2.48 2.00 -3.37
CA CYS A 47 3.81 2.38 -2.88
C CYS A 47 4.79 2.51 -4.04
N VAL A 48 5.38 3.69 -4.19
CA VAL A 48 6.37 3.97 -5.25
C VAL A 48 7.65 3.16 -5.05
N TYR A 49 8.08 2.94 -3.80
CA TYR A 49 9.26 2.14 -3.51
C TYR A 49 9.05 0.66 -3.86
N GLY A 50 7.96 0.07 -3.36
CA GLY A 50 7.65 -1.34 -3.55
C GLY A 50 7.02 -1.68 -4.92
N LYS A 51 6.74 -0.67 -5.73
CA LYS A 51 6.09 -0.76 -7.04
C LYS A 51 4.85 -1.64 -7.06
N GLY A 52 3.92 -1.38 -6.14
CA GLY A 52 2.67 -2.15 -6.05
C GLY A 52 1.71 -1.62 -5.00
N THR A 53 0.49 -2.13 -5.02
CA THR A 53 -0.53 -1.81 -4.01
C THR A 53 -0.08 -2.26 -2.63
N ALA A 54 0.22 -1.31 -1.74
CA ALA A 54 0.69 -1.55 -0.39
C ALA A 54 -0.41 -1.44 0.67
N PHE A 55 -1.51 -0.73 0.37
CA PHE A 55 -2.59 -0.49 1.32
C PHE A 55 -3.98 -0.59 0.68
N VAL A 56 -4.96 -1.05 1.47
CA VAL A 56 -6.39 -1.00 1.16
C VAL A 56 -7.10 -0.34 2.32
N ALA A 57 -7.86 0.72 2.06
CA ALA A 57 -8.62 1.45 3.06
C ALA A 57 -10.12 1.42 2.75
N ALA A 58 -10.94 1.17 3.76
CA ALA A 58 -12.41 1.23 3.65
C ALA A 58 -12.97 2.59 4.13
N ASP A 59 -12.12 3.40 4.75
CA ASP A 59 -12.43 4.72 5.29
C ASP A 59 -11.75 5.84 4.48
N GLY A 60 -12.22 7.07 4.70
CA GLY A 60 -11.68 8.26 4.04
C GLY A 60 -10.48 8.90 4.74
N LEU A 61 -10.09 8.43 5.93
CA LEU A 61 -9.05 9.05 6.76
C LEU A 61 -7.68 8.45 6.51
N THR A 62 -7.59 7.15 6.28
CA THR A 62 -6.32 6.45 6.02
C THR A 62 -5.51 7.13 4.89
N PRO A 63 -6.10 7.54 3.75
CA PRO A 63 -5.38 8.27 2.70
C PRO A 63 -4.81 9.64 3.12
N LEU A 64 -5.33 10.23 4.21
CA LEU A 64 -4.85 11.51 4.74
C LEU A 64 -3.72 11.32 5.76
N VAL A 65 -3.68 10.17 6.44
CA VAL A 65 -2.69 9.86 7.48
C VAL A 65 -1.44 9.21 6.88
N VAL A 66 -1.62 8.36 5.88
CA VAL A 66 -0.52 7.61 5.25
C VAL A 66 -0.13 8.27 3.93
N ALA A 67 0.61 9.37 3.97
CA ALA A 67 1.08 10.04 2.76
C ALA A 67 2.31 9.35 2.16
N ASP A 68 3.29 9.02 3.00
CA ASP A 68 4.56 8.40 2.62
C ASP A 68 4.87 7.20 3.53
N VAL A 69 5.76 6.32 3.07
CA VAL A 69 6.44 5.33 3.92
C VAL A 69 7.90 5.72 4.07
N ILE A 70 8.47 5.44 5.24
CA ILE A 70 9.88 5.75 5.53
C ILE A 70 10.68 4.46 5.39
N VAL A 71 11.70 4.45 4.52
CA VAL A 71 12.57 3.30 4.30
C VAL A 71 13.99 3.62 4.75
N VAL A 72 14.49 2.90 5.76
CA VAL A 72 15.84 3.08 6.31
C VAL A 72 16.60 1.75 6.23
N GLY A 73 17.52 1.64 5.28
CA GLY A 73 18.23 0.37 5.04
C GLY A 73 17.26 -0.73 4.59
N ASN A 74 17.19 -1.83 5.35
CA ASN A 74 16.28 -2.96 5.08
C ASN A 74 15.01 -2.92 5.95
N ASP A 75 14.64 -1.74 6.45
CA ASP A 75 13.41 -1.55 7.20
C ASP A 75 12.48 -0.54 6.55
N CYS A 76 11.17 -0.72 6.76
CA CYS A 76 10.11 0.14 6.27
C CYS A 76 9.10 0.37 7.40
N SER A 77 8.72 1.63 7.62
CA SER A 77 7.78 2.06 8.68
C SER A 77 6.49 1.24 8.72
N ASP A 78 6.02 0.82 7.55
CA ASP A 78 4.72 0.16 7.37
C ASP A 78 4.83 -1.29 6.88
N ALA A 79 6.03 -1.89 6.96
CA ALA A 79 6.31 -3.25 6.50
C ALA A 79 5.30 -4.29 7.02
N LYS A 80 4.82 -4.14 8.26
CA LYS A 80 3.87 -5.04 8.92
C LYS A 80 2.44 -4.94 8.40
N TRP A 81 2.08 -3.78 7.83
CA TRP A 81 0.73 -3.52 7.30
C TRP A 81 0.68 -3.63 5.77
N CYS A 82 1.83 -3.72 5.13
CA CYS A 82 1.98 -3.77 3.68
C CYS A 82 1.34 -5.03 3.09
N ILE A 83 0.41 -4.83 2.17
CA ILE A 83 -0.23 -5.89 1.39
C ILE A 83 0.41 -6.06 0.01
N ASN A 84 1.69 -5.75 -0.15
CA ASN A 84 2.45 -6.09 -1.35
C ASN A 84 3.45 -7.21 -1.00
N LEU A 85 3.10 -8.49 -1.20
CA LEU A 85 4.01 -9.61 -0.88
C LEU A 85 5.26 -9.64 -1.75
N ALA A 86 5.25 -8.98 -2.92
CA ALA A 86 6.42 -8.95 -3.79
C ALA A 86 7.50 -7.98 -3.29
N CYS A 87 7.16 -7.08 -2.35
CA CYS A 87 8.12 -6.15 -1.78
C CYS A 87 9.11 -6.88 -0.85
N PRO A 88 10.44 -6.73 -1.04
CA PRO A 88 11.44 -7.41 -0.21
C PRO A 88 11.46 -6.91 1.25
N LEU A 89 10.91 -5.73 1.51
CA LEU A 89 10.77 -5.16 2.85
C LEU A 89 9.46 -5.57 3.53
N ASN A 90 8.61 -6.36 2.86
CA ASN A 90 7.34 -6.80 3.44
C ASN A 90 7.59 -7.67 4.68
N ARG A 91 6.89 -7.34 5.78
CA ARG A 91 6.90 -8.11 7.03
C ARG A 91 5.48 -8.37 7.53
N THR A 92 4.50 -8.34 6.64
CA THR A 92 3.10 -8.61 6.96
C THR A 92 2.92 -10.06 7.34
N ASN A 93 1.90 -10.31 8.15
CA ASN A 93 1.46 -11.66 8.49
C ASN A 93 -0.07 -11.70 8.38
N ILE A 94 -0.63 -12.91 8.36
CA ILE A 94 -2.07 -13.10 8.23
C ILE A 94 -2.85 -12.43 9.36
N GLU A 95 -2.28 -12.33 10.56
CA GLU A 95 -2.96 -11.71 11.71
C GLU A 95 -3.27 -10.22 11.48
N TYR A 96 -2.31 -9.47 10.91
CA TYR A 96 -2.51 -8.07 10.54
C TYR A 96 -3.55 -7.87 9.43
N LEU A 97 -3.82 -8.92 8.65
CA LEU A 97 -4.74 -8.89 7.51
C LEU A 97 -6.16 -9.36 7.86
N ARG A 98 -6.38 -9.88 9.07
CA ARG A 98 -7.72 -10.32 9.53
C ARG A 98 -8.77 -9.21 9.45
N LYS A 99 -8.37 -7.95 9.64
CA LYS A 99 -9.25 -6.78 9.51
C LYS A 99 -9.82 -6.61 8.10
N TYR A 100 -9.16 -7.17 7.09
CA TYR A 100 -9.63 -7.21 5.70
C TYR A 100 -10.40 -8.49 5.37
N GLY A 101 -10.68 -9.34 6.37
CA GLY A 101 -11.35 -10.62 6.19
C GLY A 101 -10.43 -11.74 5.70
N ILE A 102 -9.11 -11.53 5.71
CA ILE A 102 -8.12 -12.52 5.27
C ILE A 102 -7.74 -13.41 6.47
N ARG A 103 -8.11 -14.69 6.42
CA ARG A 103 -7.89 -15.62 7.54
C ARG A 103 -6.87 -16.70 7.23
N ASN A 104 -6.63 -16.96 5.95
CA ASN A 104 -5.73 -18.00 5.47
C ASN A 104 -5.06 -17.58 4.15
N LYS A 105 -4.18 -18.45 3.62
CA LYS A 105 -3.46 -18.20 2.36
C LYS A 105 -4.40 -18.12 1.15
N GLU A 106 -5.51 -18.85 1.15
CA GLU A 106 -6.47 -18.85 0.05
C GLU A 106 -7.22 -17.51 -0.04
N ASP A 107 -7.66 -16.97 1.11
CA ASP A 107 -8.25 -15.63 1.19
C ASP A 107 -7.27 -14.57 0.70
N LEU A 108 -5.99 -14.72 1.07
CA LEU A 108 -4.93 -13.81 0.65
C LEU A 108 -4.75 -13.84 -0.87
N GLN A 109 -4.70 -15.04 -1.48
CA GLN A 109 -4.62 -15.17 -2.94
C GLN A 109 -5.84 -14.54 -3.63
N LYS A 110 -7.06 -14.83 -3.17
CA LYS A 110 -8.29 -14.24 -3.71
C LYS A 110 -8.30 -12.72 -3.59
N PHE A 111 -7.76 -12.19 -2.51
CA PHE A 111 -7.63 -10.76 -2.30
C PHE A 111 -6.63 -10.14 -3.28
N TYR A 112 -5.48 -10.77 -3.50
CA TYR A 112 -4.50 -10.33 -4.49
C TYR A 112 -5.03 -10.32 -5.92
N GLU A 113 -5.74 -11.37 -6.33
CA GLU A 113 -6.32 -11.41 -7.69
C GLU A 113 -7.33 -10.27 -7.91
N LYS A 114 -8.12 -9.92 -6.89
CA LYS A 114 -9.02 -8.76 -6.96
C LYS A 114 -8.28 -7.43 -7.05
N ILE A 115 -7.16 -7.29 -6.36
CA ILE A 115 -6.31 -6.09 -6.48
C ILE A 115 -5.76 -6.00 -7.90
N LYS A 116 -5.19 -7.08 -8.43
CA LYS A 116 -4.67 -7.14 -9.81
C LYS A 116 -5.73 -6.78 -10.85
N GLU A 117 -6.98 -7.24 -10.66
CA GLU A 117 -8.09 -6.83 -11.51
C GLU A 117 -8.29 -5.30 -11.47
N VAL A 118 -8.11 -4.69 -10.29
CA VAL A 118 -8.17 -3.24 -10.13
C VAL A 118 -7.03 -2.52 -10.83
N GLU A 119 -5.80 -2.99 -10.66
CA GLU A 119 -4.63 -2.40 -11.30
C GLU A 119 -4.77 -2.46 -12.83
N LYS A 120 -5.19 -3.62 -13.37
CA LYS A 120 -5.39 -3.80 -14.82
C LYS A 120 -6.43 -2.83 -15.38
N LYS A 121 -7.58 -2.68 -14.73
CA LYS A 121 -8.62 -1.75 -15.20
C LYS A 121 -8.20 -0.29 -15.06
N LEU A 122 -7.40 0.04 -14.06
CA LEU A 122 -6.77 1.37 -13.95
C LEU A 122 -5.85 1.64 -15.14
N ASP A 123 -5.02 0.67 -15.51
CA ASP A 123 -4.14 0.77 -16.69
C ASP A 123 -4.93 0.97 -17.99
N GLU A 124 -6.00 0.19 -18.19
CA GLU A 124 -6.87 0.24 -19.38
C GLU A 124 -7.50 1.62 -19.60
N ILE A 125 -7.86 2.33 -18.52
CA ILE A 125 -8.42 3.69 -18.60
C ILE A 125 -7.37 4.81 -18.53
N GLY A 126 -6.08 4.46 -18.63
CA GLY A 126 -4.97 5.41 -18.62
C GLY A 126 -4.61 5.96 -17.23
N LEU A 127 -5.17 5.38 -16.17
CA LEU A 127 -4.95 5.76 -14.77
C LEU A 127 -4.10 4.73 -14.01
N GLY A 128 -3.26 3.99 -14.74
CA GLY A 128 -2.28 3.08 -14.18
C GLY A 128 -1.42 3.69 -13.08
N PHE A 129 -0.99 2.90 -12.11
CA PHE A 129 -0.25 3.40 -10.95
C PHE A 129 1.08 4.08 -11.30
N GLU A 130 1.76 3.60 -12.34
CA GLU A 130 2.97 4.24 -12.88
C GLU A 130 2.68 5.62 -13.48
N LYS A 131 1.49 5.77 -14.09
CA LYS A 131 1.05 7.01 -14.75
C LYS A 131 0.39 8.00 -13.79
N ALA A 132 0.10 7.57 -12.56
CA ALA A 132 -0.60 8.37 -11.57
C ALA A 132 0.24 9.57 -11.11
N LYS A 133 -0.42 10.73 -10.98
CA LYS A 133 0.18 11.88 -10.31
C LYS A 133 0.45 11.56 -8.82
N PRO A 134 1.52 12.11 -8.23
CA PRO A 134 1.75 12.02 -6.79
C PRO A 134 0.54 12.54 -5.99
N GLY A 135 0.29 11.94 -4.82
CA GLY A 135 -0.78 12.36 -3.90
C GLY A 135 -2.09 11.56 -4.06
N ILE A 136 -3.23 12.27 -3.89
CA ILE A 136 -4.56 11.67 -3.78
C ILE A 136 -5.36 11.85 -5.08
N ASN A 137 -5.75 10.73 -5.68
CA ASN A 137 -6.63 10.67 -6.85
C ASN A 137 -8.04 10.23 -6.39
N LEU A 138 -8.99 11.16 -6.35
CA LEU A 138 -10.35 10.91 -5.87
C LEU A 138 -11.33 10.57 -7.00
N PHE A 139 -12.01 9.43 -6.87
CA PHE A 139 -13.02 8.99 -7.82
C PHE A 139 -14.44 9.26 -7.32
N LYS A 140 -15.23 10.04 -8.09
CA LYS A 140 -16.65 10.31 -7.78
C LYS A 140 -17.51 9.05 -7.80
N LYS A 141 -17.24 8.16 -8.77
CA LYS A 141 -17.86 6.84 -8.90
C LYS A 141 -16.75 5.78 -8.91
N PRO A 142 -16.95 4.61 -8.27
CA PRO A 142 -15.96 3.56 -8.28
C PRO A 142 -15.74 3.06 -9.70
N ILE A 143 -14.48 2.87 -10.05
CA ILE A 143 -14.05 2.35 -11.36
C ILE A 143 -14.48 0.89 -11.47
N ILE A 144 -14.46 0.17 -10.35
CA ILE A 144 -14.80 -1.25 -10.30
C ILE A 144 -15.89 -1.49 -9.29
N ARG A 145 -16.84 -2.34 -9.68
CA ARG A 145 -17.86 -2.87 -8.78
C ARG A 145 -17.71 -4.39 -8.76
N ILE A 146 -17.40 -4.91 -7.59
CA ILE A 146 -17.35 -6.34 -7.33
C ILE A 146 -18.66 -6.71 -6.65
N GLU A 147 -19.51 -7.45 -7.37
CA GLU A 147 -20.73 -7.99 -6.80
C GLU A 147 -20.40 -9.14 -5.85
N LYS A 148 -21.02 -9.13 -4.66
CA LYS A 148 -21.02 -10.33 -3.82
C LYS A 148 -22.02 -11.30 -4.44
N LYS A 149 -21.57 -12.48 -4.89
CA LYS A 149 -22.50 -13.57 -5.18
C LYS A 149 -23.36 -13.78 -3.93
N ARG A 150 -24.68 -13.69 -4.11
CA ARG A 150 -25.68 -13.97 -3.08
C ARG A 150 -25.69 -15.46 -2.78
#